data_AF-A0A522UAX4-F1
#
_entry.id   AF-A0A522UAX4-F1
#
_cell.length_a   1.000
_cell.length_b   1.000
_cell.length_c   1.000
_cell.angle_alpha   90.00
_cell.angle_beta   90.00
_cell.angle_gamma   90.00
#
_symmetry.space_group_name_H-M   'P 1'
#
loop_
_entity.id
_entity.type
_entity.pdbx_description
1 polymer ?
#
loop_
_entity_poly.entity_id
_entity_poly.type
_entity_poly.pdbx_seq_one_letter_code
_entity_poly.pdbx_strand_id
1 'polypeptide(L)'
;MFEAGEQAAVNLKYDRIEGSCSEFEKDEIKIYIEKSEKKVLFRVKGLVLDKKCKYCDLLRGFFGELARKHFDPKYYCKKGTECAIEGAQECIFIAEMVE
;
A
#
# COMPACT_ATOMS: atom_id res chain seq x y z
N MET A 1 14.44 0.28 -3.47
CA MET A 1 13.16 -0.41 -3.77
C MET A 1 11.96 0.40 -3.29
N PHE A 2 12.00 1.08 -2.14
CA PHE A 2 10.91 1.96 -1.68
C PHE A 2 10.54 3.05 -2.70
N GLU A 3 11.52 3.85 -3.13
CA GLU A 3 11.32 4.90 -4.14
C GLU A 3 10.82 4.35 -5.49
N ALA A 4 11.18 3.10 -5.83
CA ALA A 4 10.65 2.45 -7.02
C ALA A 4 9.15 2.13 -6.89
N GLY A 5 8.69 1.81 -5.67
CA GLY A 5 7.28 1.67 -5.34
C GLY A 5 6.53 2.98 -5.43
N GLU A 6 7.09 4.07 -4.90
CA GLU A 6 6.52 5.42 -5.03
C GLU A 6 6.37 5.80 -6.51
N GLN A 7 7.42 5.61 -7.31
CA GLN A 7 7.36 5.90 -8.74
C GLN A 7 6.31 5.05 -9.48
N ALA A 8 6.14 3.78 -9.09
CA ALA A 8 5.09 2.93 -9.66
C ALA A 8 3.69 3.47 -9.37
N ALA A 9 3.43 3.96 -8.17
CA ALA A 9 2.15 4.58 -7.80
C ALA A 9 1.91 5.93 -8.51
N VAL A 10 2.95 6.74 -8.70
CA VAL A 10 2.86 7.98 -9.49
C VAL A 10 2.44 7.67 -10.93
N ASN A 11 3.03 6.64 -11.53
CA ASN A 11 2.81 6.24 -12.92
C ASN A 11 1.40 5.70 -13.19
N LEU A 12 0.66 5.29 -12.16
CA LEU A 12 -0.74 4.90 -12.30
C LEU A 12 -1.59 6.10 -12.71
N LYS A 13 -2.22 6.05 -13.89
CA LYS A 13 -3.05 7.12 -14.44
C LYS A 13 -4.50 7.05 -13.96
N TYR A 14 -4.72 6.73 -12.69
CA TYR A 14 -6.05 6.70 -12.09
C TYR A 14 -6.27 8.00 -11.32
N ASP A 15 -7.42 8.64 -11.55
CA ASP A 15 -7.84 9.83 -10.79
C ASP A 15 -8.39 9.46 -9.41
N ARG A 16 -8.97 8.25 -9.28
CA ARG A 16 -9.51 7.70 -8.04
C ARG A 16 -8.74 6.47 -7.61
N ILE A 17 -8.64 6.27 -6.30
CA ILE A 17 -7.89 5.14 -5.75
C ILE A 17 -8.57 3.80 -6.06
N GLU A 18 -9.90 3.80 -6.19
CA GLU A 18 -10.66 2.62 -6.61
C GLU A 18 -10.23 2.11 -7.99
N GLY A 19 -9.89 3.01 -8.91
CA GLY A 19 -9.38 2.64 -10.24
C GLY A 19 -8.04 1.91 -10.14
N SER A 20 -7.17 2.35 -9.23
CA SER A 20 -5.92 1.65 -8.92
C SER A 20 -6.19 0.26 -8.32
N CYS A 21 -7.16 0.13 -7.42
CA CYS A 21 -7.51 -1.14 -6.78
C CYS A 21 -8.05 -2.17 -7.78
N SER A 22 -8.93 -1.77 -8.71
CA SER A 22 -9.54 -2.69 -9.68
C SER A 22 -8.57 -3.27 -10.70
N GLU A 23 -7.42 -2.65 -10.94
CA GLU A 23 -6.38 -3.27 -11.76
C GLU A 23 -5.77 -4.50 -11.09
N PHE A 24 -5.55 -4.45 -9.77
CA PHE A 24 -4.98 -5.56 -9.02
C PHE A 24 -5.95 -6.74 -8.89
N GLU A 25 -7.27 -6.48 -8.99
CA GLU A 25 -8.28 -7.56 -8.98
C GLU A 25 -8.12 -8.52 -10.17
N LYS A 26 -7.55 -8.07 -11.30
CA LYS A 26 -7.26 -8.92 -12.46
C LYS A 26 -6.22 -10.01 -12.16
N ASP A 27 -5.36 -9.76 -11.17
CA ASP A 27 -4.32 -10.67 -10.69
C ASP A 27 -4.73 -11.39 -9.40
N GLU A 28 -6.03 -11.46 -9.11
CA GLU A 28 -6.60 -12.05 -7.88
C GLU A 28 -6.14 -11.35 -6.57
N ILE A 29 -5.58 -10.15 -6.68
CA ILE A 29 -5.15 -9.35 -5.54
C ILE A 29 -6.29 -8.40 -5.13
N LYS A 30 -6.76 -8.52 -3.89
CA LYS A 30 -7.83 -7.66 -3.35
C LYS A 30 -7.27 -6.66 -2.37
N ILE A 31 -7.55 -5.38 -2.60
CA ILE A 31 -7.11 -4.28 -1.74
C ILE A 31 -8.34 -3.67 -1.06
N TYR A 32 -8.34 -3.67 0.26
CA TYR A 32 -9.33 -2.99 1.09
C TYR A 32 -8.68 -1.77 1.72
N ILE A 33 -9.38 -0.64 1.69
CA ILE A 33 -8.88 0.64 2.20
C ILE A 33 -9.75 1.09 3.37
N GLU A 34 -9.13 1.32 4.52
CA GLU A 34 -9.78 1.93 5.68
C GLU A 34 -9.09 3.26 5.99
N LYS A 35 -9.84 4.37 5.83
CA LYS A 35 -9.35 5.70 6.15
C LYS A 35 -9.83 6.15 7.53
N SER A 36 -8.91 6.65 8.33
CA SER A 36 -9.15 7.38 9.57
C SER A 36 -8.53 8.78 9.47
N GLU A 37 -8.83 9.68 10.41
CA GLU A 37 -8.35 11.08 10.36
C GLU A 37 -6.83 11.20 10.15
N LYS A 38 -6.04 10.30 10.76
CA LYS A 38 -4.57 10.39 10.71
C LYS A 38 -3.88 9.20 10.04
N LYS A 39 -4.64 8.18 9.63
CA LYS A 39 -4.07 6.95 9.06
C LYS A 39 -4.92 6.38 7.95
N VAL A 40 -4.28 5.77 6.96
CA VAL A 40 -4.92 4.94 5.93
C VAL A 40 -4.34 3.54 6.05
N LEU A 41 -5.21 2.56 6.23
CA LEU A 41 -4.85 1.15 6.26
C LEU A 41 -5.20 0.52 4.91
N PHE A 42 -4.23 -0.14 4.30
CA PHE A 42 -4.39 -0.96 3.11
C PHE A 42 -4.27 -2.43 3.50
N ARG A 43 -5.37 -3.16 3.46
CA ARG A 43 -5.36 -4.62 3.63
C ARG A 43 -5.33 -5.28 2.26
N VAL A 44 -4.28 -6.05 2.00
CA VAL A 44 -4.02 -6.67 0.70
C VAL A 44 -4.06 -8.18 0.82
N LYS A 45 -5.01 -8.80 0.13
CA LYS A 45 -5.19 -10.27 0.06
C LYS A 45 -4.72 -10.78 -1.29
N GLY A 46 -4.23 -12.02 -1.33
CA GLY A 46 -3.73 -12.66 -2.56
C GLY A 46 -2.24 -12.46 -2.83
N LEU A 47 -1.54 -11.65 -2.02
CA LEU A 47 -0.08 -11.54 -2.08
C LEU A 47 0.58 -12.76 -1.42
N VAL A 48 1.33 -13.53 -2.21
CA VAL A 48 2.21 -14.58 -1.67
C VAL A 48 3.50 -13.92 -1.19
N LEU A 49 3.62 -13.72 0.12
CA LEU A 49 4.85 -13.22 0.74
C LEU A 49 5.69 -14.39 1.25
N ASP A 50 6.91 -14.53 0.72
CA ASP A 50 7.91 -15.46 1.26
C ASP A 50 8.44 -14.97 2.63
N LYS A 51 8.99 -15.87 3.45
CA LYS A 51 9.42 -15.62 4.86
C LYS A 51 10.31 -14.39 5.06
N LYS A 52 11.02 -13.96 4.03
CA LYS A 52 11.56 -12.61 3.93
C LYS A 52 10.79 -11.91 2.85
N CYS A 53 9.83 -11.06 3.22
CA CYS A 53 9.08 -10.27 2.29
C CYS A 53 10.02 -9.25 1.59
N LYS A 54 10.66 -9.71 0.51
CA LYS A 54 11.63 -8.94 -0.29
C LYS A 54 11.00 -7.71 -0.94
N TYR A 55 9.69 -7.76 -1.14
CA TYR A 55 8.92 -6.70 -1.79
C TYR A 55 8.24 -5.74 -0.80
N CYS A 56 8.42 -5.95 0.51
CA CYS A 56 7.83 -5.12 1.56
C CYS A 56 8.15 -3.64 1.39
N ASP A 57 9.42 -3.30 1.17
CA ASP A 57 9.82 -1.91 1.00
C ASP A 57 9.23 -1.30 -0.29
N LEU A 58 9.14 -2.08 -1.37
CA LEU A 58 8.52 -1.62 -2.62
C LEU A 58 7.02 -1.36 -2.43
N LEU A 59 6.30 -2.32 -1.82
CA LEU A 59 4.86 -2.18 -1.58
C LEU A 59 4.56 -1.05 -0.59
N ARG A 60 5.41 -0.84 0.42
CA ARG A 60 5.28 0.29 1.34
C ARG A 60 5.41 1.65 0.64
N GLY A 61 6.38 1.79 -0.27
CA GLY A 61 6.51 2.99 -1.09
C GLY A 61 5.28 3.19 -1.98
N PHE A 62 4.81 2.12 -2.61
CA PHE A 62 3.64 2.14 -3.48
C PHE A 62 2.35 2.58 -2.75
N PHE A 63 2.02 1.94 -1.62
CA PHE A 63 0.81 2.27 -0.86
C PHE A 63 0.90 3.62 -0.14
N GLY A 64 2.11 4.01 0.30
CA GLY A 64 2.35 5.34 0.86
C GLY A 64 2.08 6.44 -0.16
N GLU A 65 2.60 6.28 -1.37
CA GLU A 65 2.39 7.24 -2.45
C GLU A 65 0.93 7.25 -2.93
N LEU A 66 0.25 6.11 -2.97
CA LEU A 66 -1.20 6.07 -3.25
C LEU A 66 -1.98 6.90 -2.23
N ALA A 67 -1.68 6.78 -0.94
CA ALA A 67 -2.32 7.59 0.09
C ALA A 67 -2.01 9.09 -0.09
N ARG A 68 -0.75 9.41 -0.41
CA ARG A 68 -0.28 10.77 -0.66
C ARG A 68 -1.02 11.43 -1.83
N LYS A 69 -1.17 10.69 -2.93
CA LYS A 69 -1.77 11.15 -4.18
C LYS A 69 -3.30 11.31 -4.09
N HIS A 70 -3.97 10.41 -3.38
CA HIS A 70 -5.45 10.34 -3.42
C HIS A 70 -6.15 10.88 -2.17
N PHE A 71 -5.46 11.02 -1.03
CA PHE A 71 -6.10 11.47 0.21
C PHE A 71 -5.54 12.77 0.77
N ASP A 72 -4.23 12.83 1.05
CA ASP A 72 -3.58 14.02 1.58
C ASP A 72 -2.06 13.94 1.36
N PRO A 73 -1.39 15.00 0.88
CA PRO A 73 0.05 15.00 0.63
C PRO A 73 0.92 14.72 1.88
N LYS A 74 0.34 14.80 3.09
CA LYS A 74 1.02 14.50 4.35
C LYS A 74 1.06 13.01 4.71
N TYR A 75 0.38 12.13 3.98
CA TYR A 75 0.46 10.70 4.26
C TYR A 75 1.83 10.12 3.87
N TYR A 76 2.40 9.28 4.74
CA TYR A 76 3.66 8.59 4.51
C TYR A 76 3.70 7.21 5.19
N CYS A 77 4.28 6.21 4.52
CA CYS A 77 4.50 4.86 5.07
C CYS A 77 5.91 4.75 5.71
N LYS A 78 6.00 4.93 7.03
CA LYS A 78 7.27 4.81 7.78
C LYS A 78 7.84 3.38 7.74
N LYS A 79 9.16 3.24 7.94
CA LYS A 79 9.84 1.93 8.13
C LYS A 79 9.46 1.36 9.50
N GLY A 80 8.81 0.19 9.51
CA GLY A 80 8.35 -0.49 10.73
C GLY A 80 7.82 -1.90 10.44
N THR A 81 7.28 -2.59 11.45
CA THR A 81 6.69 -3.94 11.42
C THR A 81 5.40 -4.08 10.60
N GLU A 82 5.20 -3.19 9.63
CA GLU A 82 4.03 -3.17 8.75
C GLU A 82 4.34 -3.95 7.48
N CYS A 83 4.47 -5.26 7.63
CA CYS A 83 4.16 -6.18 6.55
C CYS A 83 4.20 -7.60 7.08
N ALA A 84 3.20 -8.40 6.68
CA ALA A 84 3.13 -9.83 6.95
C ALA A 84 3.22 -10.18 8.45
N ILE A 85 2.06 -10.28 9.10
CA ILE A 85 1.99 -11.12 10.30
C ILE A 85 2.23 -12.56 9.79
N GLU A 86 3.25 -13.24 10.32
CA GLU A 86 3.57 -14.62 9.91
C GLU A 86 2.32 -15.51 10.08
N GLY A 87 1.89 -16.17 8.99
CA GLY A 87 0.66 -16.98 8.96
C GLY A 87 -0.64 -16.22 8.67
N ALA A 88 -0.61 -14.90 8.47
CA ALA A 88 -1.78 -14.14 8.05
C ALA A 88 -2.09 -14.35 6.56
N GLN A 89 -3.38 -14.42 6.23
CA GLN A 89 -3.88 -14.49 4.85
C GLN A 89 -3.88 -13.11 4.13
N GLU A 90 -3.44 -12.06 4.82
CA GLU A 90 -3.45 -10.70 4.33
C GLU A 90 -2.22 -9.90 4.79
N CYS A 91 -1.82 -8.95 3.95
CA CYS A 91 -0.77 -7.98 4.24
C CYS A 91 -1.43 -6.66 4.64
N ILE A 92 -0.87 -5.98 5.64
CA ILE A 92 -1.37 -4.68 6.08
C ILE A 92 -0.25 -3.65 5.89
N PHE A 93 -0.57 -2.56 5.19
CA PHE A 93 0.29 -1.40 5.02
C PHE A 93 -0.43 -0.17 5.59
N ILE A 94 0.26 0.64 6.39
CA ILE A 94 -0.34 1.81 7.05
C ILE A 94 0.40 3.06 6.60
N ALA A 95 -0.33 3.98 5.98
CA ALA A 95 0.15 5.33 5.72
C ALA A 95 -0.32 6.24 6.86
N GLU A 96 0.60 6.89 7.56
CA GLU A 96 0.29 7.83 8.63
C GLU A 96 0.51 9.26 8.16
N MET A 97 -0.33 10.20 8.61
CA MET A 97 -0.07 11.62 8.38
C MET A 97 1.16 12.03 9.18
N VAL A 98 2.15 12.60 8.49
CA VAL A 98 3.29 13.27 9.12
C VAL A 98 2.97 14.76 9.26
N GLU A 99 3.43 15.36 10.37
CA GLU A 99 3.27 16.79 10.65
C GLU A 99 4.24 17.65 9.84
#